data_AF-A0A847Y8A0-F1
#
_entry.id   AF-A0A847Y8A0-F1
#
_cell.length_a   1.000
_cell.length_b   1.000
_cell.length_c   1.000
_cell.angle_alpha   90.00
_cell.angle_beta   90.00
_cell.angle_gamma   90.00
#
_symmetry.space_group_name_H-M   'P 1'
#
loop_
_entity.id
_entity.type
_entity.pdbx_description
1 polymer ?
#
loop_
_entity_poly.entity_id
_entity_poly.type
_entity_poly.pdbx_seq_one_letter_code
_entity_poly.pdbx_strand_id
1 'polypeptide(L)'
;NDSFGLILMLIGLITAILAPLAASLLQLAISRKREFLADASSALLTRYPEGLARALEKISSDPTPLRNANQATAHLFIADPFKRQRQSWFSKLWLTHPPVEDRIKALRQMDI
;
A
#
# COMPACT_ATOMS: atom_id res chain seq x y z
N ASN A 1 43.99 -6.29 15.64
CA ASN A 1 42.69 -6.60 16.26
C ASN A 1 41.73 -5.41 16.14
N ASP A 2 42.22 -4.19 16.32
CA ASP A 2 41.39 -2.97 16.38
C ASP A 2 40.70 -2.60 15.06
N SER A 3 41.37 -2.81 13.92
CA SER A 3 40.79 -2.57 12.59
C SER A 3 39.61 -3.49 12.29
N PHE A 4 39.64 -4.74 12.78
CA PHE A 4 38.55 -5.70 12.62
C PHE A 4 37.33 -5.28 13.46
N GLY A 5 37.56 -4.80 14.69
CA GLY A 5 36.51 -4.22 15.53
C GLY A 5 35.86 -2.99 14.89
N LEU A 6 36.65 -2.09 14.28
CA LEU A 6 36.13 -0.93 13.56
C LEU A 6 35.30 -1.30 12.33
N ILE A 7 35.73 -2.30 11.56
CA ILE A 7 34.97 -2.80 10.40
C ILE A 7 33.62 -3.39 10.86
N LEU A 8 33.63 -4.23 11.89
CA LEU A 8 32.39 -4.78 12.45
C LEU A 8 31.46 -3.71 13.00
N MET A 9 32.00 -2.68 13.66
CA MET A 9 31.22 -1.55 14.17
C MET A 9 30.57 -0.75 13.04
N LEU A 10 31.31 -0.50 11.95
CA LEU A 10 30.78 0.18 10.75
C LEU A 10 29.69 -0.64 10.08
N ILE A 11 29.90 -1.95 9.89
CA ILE A 11 28.87 -2.85 9.34
C ILE A 11 27.63 -2.88 10.23
N GLY A 12 27.83 -2.96 11.55
CA GLY A 12 26.75 -2.93 12.53
C GLY A 12 25.93 -1.65 12.45
N LEU A 13 26.60 -0.49 12.35
CA LEU A 13 25.93 0.80 12.22
C LEU A 13 25.14 0.92 10.91
N ILE A 14 25.73 0.51 9.78
CA ILE A 14 25.04 0.52 8.48
C ILE A 14 23.80 -0.39 8.54
N THR A 15 23.94 -1.59 9.09
CA THR A 15 22.85 -2.57 9.19
C THR A 15 21.75 -2.07 10.13
N ALA A 16 22.10 -1.43 11.24
CA ALA A 16 21.15 -0.86 12.19
C ALA A 16 20.25 0.21 11.57
N ILE A 17 20.75 0.94 10.57
CA ILE A 17 19.98 1.97 9.84
C ILE A 17 19.17 1.34 8.69
N LEU A 18 19.78 0.43 7.92
CA LEU A 18 19.14 -0.16 6.74
C LEU A 18 18.08 -1.20 7.08
N ALA A 19 18.25 -1.98 8.15
CA ALA A 19 17.33 -3.05 8.49
C ALA A 19 15.89 -2.56 8.78
N PRO A 20 15.66 -1.50 9.59
CA PRO A 20 14.32 -0.94 9.79
C PRO A 20 13.69 -0.45 8.49
N LEU A 21 14.45 0.22 7.62
CA LEU A 21 13.96 0.70 6.32
C LEU A 21 13.50 -0.45 5.42
N ALA A 22 14.30 -1.52 5.35
CA ALA A 22 13.95 -2.72 4.61
C ALA A 22 12.70 -3.41 5.19
N ALA A 23 12.59 -3.51 6.52
CA ALA A 23 11.43 -4.07 7.20
C ALA A 23 10.16 -3.27 6.91
N SER A 24 10.21 -1.93 6.97
CA SER A 24 9.07 -1.07 6.64
C SER A 24 8.62 -1.23 5.19
N LEU A 25 9.56 -1.28 4.23
CA LEU A 25 9.22 -1.51 2.82
C LEU A 25 8.56 -2.88 2.59
N LEU A 26 9.07 -3.92 3.25
CA LEU A 26 8.49 -5.26 3.18
C LEU A 26 7.08 -5.29 3.77
N GLN A 27 6.87 -4.66 4.93
CA GLN A 27 5.56 -4.54 5.56
C GLN A 27 4.55 -3.85 4.64
N LEU A 28 4.94 -2.73 4.04
CA LEU A 28 4.09 -2.00 3.08
C LEU A 28 3.78 -2.86 1.84
N ALA A 29 4.76 -3.61 1.33
CA ALA A 29 4.54 -4.53 0.20
C ALA A 29 3.55 -5.66 0.54
N ILE A 30 3.65 -6.24 1.74
CA ILE A 30 2.72 -7.26 2.23
C ILE A 30 1.32 -6.67 2.40
N SER A 31 1.20 -5.48 2.98
CA SER A 31 -0.07 -4.76 3.13
C SER A 31 -0.77 -4.59 1.78
N ARG A 32 -0.04 -4.10 0.76
CA ARG A 32 -0.60 -3.93 -0.59
C ARG A 32 -1.05 -5.25 -1.23
N LYS A 33 -0.28 -6.33 -1.06
CA LYS A 33 -0.69 -7.67 -1.55
C LYS A 33 -1.96 -8.17 -0.88
N ARG A 34 -2.14 -7.91 0.43
CA ARG A 34 -3.38 -8.28 1.14
C ARG A 34 -4.59 -7.56 0.58
N GLU A 35 -4.44 -6.30 0.18
CA GLU A 35 -5.55 -5.53 -0.41
C GLU A 35 -6.01 -6.13 -1.75
N PHE A 36 -5.07 -6.49 -2.63
CA PHE A 36 -5.42 -7.20 -3.88
C PHE A 36 -6.06 -8.57 -3.63
N LEU A 37 -5.60 -9.31 -2.60
CA LEU A 37 -6.22 -10.57 -2.23
C LEU A 37 -7.64 -10.38 -1.68
N ALA A 38 -7.89 -9.30 -0.93
CA ALA A 38 -9.22 -8.97 -0.44
C ALA A 38 -10.19 -8.65 -1.60
N ASP A 39 -9.73 -7.89 -2.60
CA ASP A 39 -10.49 -7.59 -3.81
C ASP A 39 -10.82 -8.86 -4.60
N ALA A 40 -9.80 -9.68 -4.86
CA ALA A 40 -9.97 -10.92 -5.59
C ALA A 40 -10.91 -11.89 -4.86
N SER A 41 -10.77 -12.02 -3.53
CA SER A 41 -11.65 -12.87 -2.72
C SER A 41 -13.08 -12.37 -2.75
N SER A 42 -13.30 -11.06 -2.70
CA SER A 42 -14.64 -10.45 -2.79
C SER A 42 -15.27 -10.65 -4.16
N ALA A 43 -14.48 -10.51 -5.23
CA ALA A 43 -14.94 -10.79 -6.60
C ALA A 43 -15.29 -12.27 -6.79
N LEU A 44 -14.50 -13.19 -6.26
CA LEU A 44 -14.77 -14.64 -6.29
C LEU A 44 -16.03 -15.00 -5.52
N LEU A 45 -16.27 -14.36 -4.37
CA LEU A 45 -17.45 -14.59 -3.53
C LEU A 45 -18.72 -14.05 -4.18
N THR A 46 -18.64 -12.85 -4.76
CA THR A 46 -19.81 -12.17 -5.37
C THR A 46 -20.06 -12.58 -6.81
N ARG A 47 -19.08 -13.21 -7.47
CA ARG A 47 -19.10 -13.50 -8.92
C ARG A 47 -19.37 -12.26 -9.77
N TYR A 48 -18.96 -11.08 -9.29
CA TYR A 48 -19.22 -9.83 -9.98
C TYR A 48 -18.07 -8.82 -9.87
N PRO A 49 -16.92 -9.10 -10.54
CA PRO A 49 -15.75 -8.23 -10.50
C PRO A 49 -16.02 -6.79 -10.98
N GLU A 50 -16.81 -6.62 -12.04
CA GLU A 50 -17.15 -5.28 -12.55
C GLU A 50 -17.97 -4.47 -11.53
N GLY A 51 -18.84 -5.12 -10.75
CA GLY A 51 -19.56 -4.46 -9.66
C GLY A 51 -18.63 -3.86 -8.62
N LEU A 52 -17.59 -4.62 -8.23
CA LEU A 52 -16.59 -4.16 -7.27
C LEU A 52 -15.71 -3.04 -7.86
N ALA A 53 -15.31 -3.14 -9.13
CA ALA A 53 -14.57 -2.10 -9.84
C ALA A 53 -15.34 -0.78 -9.87
N ARG A 54 -16.63 -0.81 -10.23
CA ARG A 54 -17.51 0.37 -10.22
C ARG A 54 -17.72 0.96 -8.83
N ALA A 55 -17.78 0.12 -7.80
CA ALA A 55 -17.86 0.59 -6.41
C ALA A 55 -16.59 1.36 -6.01
N LEU A 56 -15.40 0.84 -6.34
CA LEU A 56 -14.13 1.52 -6.09
C LEU A 56 -14.01 2.84 -6.87
N GLU A 57 -14.43 2.87 -8.14
CA GLU A 57 -14.52 4.11 -8.93
C GLU A 57 -15.40 5.15 -8.24
N LYS A 58 -16.59 4.74 -7.80
CA LYS A 58 -17.52 5.64 -7.09
C LYS A 58 -16.90 6.19 -5.80
N ILE A 59 -16.32 5.34 -4.96
CA ILE A 59 -15.72 5.73 -3.67
C ILE A 59 -14.50 6.64 -3.89
N SER A 60 -13.63 6.31 -4.83
CA SER A 60 -12.43 7.10 -5.12
C SER A 60 -12.76 8.47 -5.72
N SER A 61 -13.86 8.58 -6.46
CA SER A 61 -14.33 9.84 -7.06
C SER A 61 -14.97 10.84 -6.09
N ASP A 62 -15.31 10.44 -4.86
CA ASP A 62 -15.99 11.32 -3.89
C ASP A 62 -15.16 12.58 -3.57
N PRO A 63 -15.61 13.80 -3.89
CA PRO A 63 -14.82 15.00 -3.62
C PRO A 63 -14.78 15.37 -2.13
N THR A 64 -15.60 14.72 -1.29
CA THR A 64 -15.75 15.05 0.13
C THR A 64 -14.46 14.75 0.90
N PRO A 65 -13.77 15.77 1.43
CA PRO A 65 -12.61 15.53 2.28
C PRO A 65 -13.07 14.93 3.60
N LEU A 66 -12.35 13.91 4.07
CA LEU A 66 -12.60 13.33 5.38
C LEU A 66 -12.22 14.33 6.46
N ARG A 67 -13.19 14.64 7.32
CA ARG A 67 -13.06 15.63 8.39
C ARG A 67 -12.00 15.25 9.42
N ASN A 68 -11.83 13.94 9.66
CA ASN A 68 -10.87 13.34 10.59
C ASN A 68 -10.15 12.16 9.91
N ALA A 69 -9.09 12.42 9.16
CA ALA A 69 -8.21 11.39 8.61
C ALA A 69 -6.86 11.43 9.35
N ASN A 70 -6.48 10.32 9.99
CA ASN A 70 -5.17 10.15 10.61
C ASN A 70 -4.40 9.06 9.84
N GLN A 71 -3.09 9.25 9.64
CA GLN A 71 -2.24 8.23 9.02
C GLN A 71 -2.32 6.90 9.78
N ALA A 72 -2.43 6.95 11.11
CA ALA A 72 -2.59 5.76 11.94
C ALA A 72 -3.88 4.97 11.63
N THR A 73 -4.94 5.64 11.15
CA THR A 73 -6.23 5.01 10.81
C THR A 73 -6.42 4.83 9.31
N ALA A 74 -5.46 5.23 8.47
CA ALA A 74 -5.56 5.19 7.01
C ALA A 74 -5.88 3.79 6.45
N HIS A 75 -5.39 2.75 7.13
CA HIS A 75 -5.61 1.35 6.77
C HIS A 75 -7.04 0.86 7.00
N LEU A 76 -7.88 1.61 7.72
CA LEU A 76 -9.29 1.28 7.97
C LEU A 76 -10.22 1.81 6.86
N PHE A 77 -9.72 2.66 5.96
CA PHE A 77 -10.51 3.24 4.87
C PHE A 77 -10.43 2.39 3.60
N ILE A 78 -11.54 2.31 2.87
CA ILE A 78 -11.66 1.56 1.60
C ILE A 78 -10.79 2.17 0.49
N ALA A 79 -10.71 3.50 0.46
CA ALA A 79 -9.87 4.27 -0.44
C ALA A 79 -8.97 5.20 0.38
N ASP A 80 -7.83 5.57 -0.19
CA ASP A 80 -6.86 6.44 0.47
C ASP A 80 -7.53 7.76 0.92
N PRO A 81 -7.56 8.04 2.24
CA PRO A 81 -8.18 9.24 2.76
C PRO A 81 -7.37 10.51 2.44
N PHE A 82 -6.10 10.38 2.06
CA PHE A 82 -5.19 11.47 1.73
C PHE A 82 -5.11 11.64 0.20
N LYS A 83 -6.25 12.01 -0.42
CA LYS A 83 -6.37 12.16 -1.88
C LYS A 83 -5.34 13.15 -2.47
N ARG A 84 -4.81 12.82 -3.65
CA ARG A 84 -4.22 13.74 -4.68
C ARG A 84 -2.90 14.47 -4.35
N GLN A 85 -1.97 13.88 -3.62
CA GLN A 85 -0.57 14.33 -3.76
C GLN A 85 0.08 13.69 -4.97
N ARG A 86 0.57 14.54 -5.89
CA ARG A 86 1.27 14.22 -7.13
C ARG A 86 2.24 13.04 -6.86
N GLN A 87 1.88 11.84 -7.32
CA GLN A 87 2.57 10.62 -6.92
C GLN A 87 3.93 10.52 -7.63
N SER A 88 4.99 10.97 -6.97
CA SER A 88 6.35 10.66 -7.37
C SER A 88 6.60 9.15 -7.19
N TRP A 89 7.55 8.57 -7.94
CA TRP A 89 7.93 7.17 -7.76
C TRP A 89 8.33 6.88 -6.30
N PHE A 90 8.93 7.87 -5.63
CA PHE A 90 9.27 7.80 -4.21
C PHE A 90 8.03 7.74 -3.32
N SER A 91 6.99 8.54 -3.58
CA SER A 91 5.79 8.52 -2.73
C SER A 91 5.00 7.22 -2.87
N LYS A 92 5.06 6.55 -4.03
CA LYS A 92 4.47 5.21 -4.23
C LYS A 92 5.03 4.15 -3.29
N LEU A 93 6.30 4.27 -2.88
CA LEU A 93 6.92 3.32 -1.95
C LEU A 93 6.29 3.40 -0.56
N TRP A 94 5.85 4.59 -0.16
CA TRP A 94 5.29 4.91 1.17
C TRP A 94 3.76 4.84 1.23
N LEU A 95 3.08 4.51 0.12
CA LEU A 95 1.63 4.32 0.14
C LEU A 95 1.27 3.08 0.97
N THR A 96 0.35 3.26 1.92
CA THR A 96 -0.22 2.17 2.73
C THR A 96 -1.13 1.25 1.90
N HIS A 97 -1.74 1.79 0.85
CA HIS A 97 -2.63 1.11 -0.07
C HIS A 97 -2.11 1.18 -1.51
N PRO A 98 -2.37 0.17 -2.37
CA PRO A 98 -2.08 0.29 -3.79
C PRO A 98 -2.99 1.37 -4.40
N PRO A 99 -2.54 2.07 -5.46
CA PRO A 99 -3.38 3.00 -6.21
C PRO A 99 -4.71 2.36 -6.61
N VAL A 100 -5.81 3.11 -6.49
CA VAL A 100 -7.15 2.58 -6.76
C VAL A 100 -7.28 2.16 -8.22
N GLU A 101 -6.59 2.85 -9.13
CA GLU A 101 -6.55 2.55 -10.55
C GLU A 101 -5.96 1.15 -10.81
N ASP A 102 -4.92 0.77 -10.06
CA ASP A 102 -4.30 -0.56 -10.18
C ASP A 102 -5.25 -1.66 -9.69
N ARG A 103 -6.02 -1.38 -8.62
CA ARG A 103 -7.04 -2.30 -8.09
C ARG A 103 -8.21 -2.49 -9.06
N ILE A 104 -8.73 -1.39 -9.63
CA ILE A 104 -9.79 -1.41 -10.64
C ILE A 104 -9.34 -2.22 -11.85
N LYS A 105 -8.11 -1.99 -12.32
CA LYS A 105 -7.54 -2.73 -13.45
C LYS A 105 -7.44 -4.23 -13.15
N ALA A 106 -6.95 -4.61 -11.97
CA ALA A 106 -6.86 -6.01 -11.56
C ALA A 106 -8.25 -6.69 -11.55
N LEU A 107 -9.27 -6.02 -11.00
CA LEU A 107 -10.64 -6.54 -10.96
C LEU A 107 -11.23 -6.74 -12.35
N ARG A 108 -11.06 -5.77 -13.26
CA ARG A 108 -11.55 -5.86 -14.64
C ARG A 108 -10.82 -6.91 -15.48
N GLN A 109 -9.66 -7.38 -15.03
CA GLN A 109 -8.91 -8.47 -15.67
C GLN A 109 -9.29 -9.85 -15.13
N MET A 110 -10.14 -9.93 -14.10
CA MET A 110 -10.60 -11.21 -13.59
C MET A 110 -11.65 -11.80 -14.54
N ASP A 111 -11.47 -13.07 -14.88
CA ASP A 111 -12.42 -13.87 -15.65
C ASP A 111 -12.97 -14.96 -14.72
N ILE A 112 -14.20 -14.79 -14.23
CA ILE A 112 -14.80 -15.62 -13.16
C ILE A 112 -16.31 -15.82 -13.32
#